data_AF-A0A1H8NA39-F1
#
_entry.id   AF-A0A1H8NA39-F1
#
_cell.length_a   1.000
_cell.length_b   1.000
_cell.length_c   1.000
_cell.angle_alpha   90.00
_cell.angle_beta   90.00
_cell.angle_gamma   90.00
#
_symmetry.space_group_name_H-M   'P 1'
#
loop_
_entity.id
_entity.type
_entity.pdbx_description
1 polymer ?
#
loop_
_entity_poly.entity_id
_entity_poly.type
_entity_poly.pdbx_seq_one_letter_code
_entity_poly.pdbx_strand_id
1 'polypeptide(L)'
;MSRDGRPSLVRELLRPFVVVVVLGVVLVGVTGVWPPMVAVESGSMGPHIEKGDLVVVTEPSRWTATATSDSGVVTARRADGYRRFGGPGDVIVFDTPEWEGSPIIHRAQFHVEAGENWYGRADRSYLPADVDDCTELLHCPAPHAGYITKGDANPHYDQAHDRVAPVRTQWIRSKGGIRVPELGWVRLFLSGKATFA
;
A
#
# COMPACT_ATOMS: atom_id res chain seq x y z
N MET A 1 -44.12 44.64 -10.50
CA MET A 1 -43.17 44.00 -9.57
C MET A 1 -43.04 42.54 -9.97
N SER A 2 -41.91 42.12 -10.54
CA SER A 2 -41.46 40.73 -10.48
C SER A 2 -39.94 40.73 -10.56
N ARG A 3 -39.27 40.55 -9.42
CA ARG A 3 -37.85 40.26 -9.34
C ARG A 3 -37.75 38.73 -9.29
N ASP A 4 -37.52 38.10 -10.43
CA ASP A 4 -37.09 36.70 -10.46
C ASP A 4 -35.65 36.64 -9.94
N GLY A 5 -35.51 36.50 -8.63
CA GLY A 5 -34.23 36.28 -7.95
C GLY A 5 -33.81 34.82 -8.08
N ARG A 6 -33.38 34.40 -9.28
CA ARG A 6 -32.60 33.15 -9.40
C ARG A 6 -31.24 33.40 -8.74
N PRO A 7 -30.85 32.65 -7.68
CA PRO A 7 -29.50 32.76 -7.16
C PRO A 7 -28.52 32.51 -8.31
N SER A 8 -27.44 33.28 -8.40
CA SER A 8 -26.47 33.06 -9.46
C SER A 8 -25.95 31.64 -9.33
N LEU A 9 -25.93 30.89 -10.44
CA LEU A 9 -25.39 29.52 -10.52
C LEU A 9 -24.01 29.42 -9.82
N VAL A 10 -23.21 30.49 -9.93
CA VAL A 10 -21.94 30.66 -9.22
C VAL A 10 -22.09 30.52 -7.70
N ARG A 11 -23.04 31.21 -7.06
CA ARG A 11 -23.25 31.13 -5.61
C ARG A 11 -23.80 29.76 -5.18
N GLU A 12 -24.61 29.12 -6.01
CA GLU A 12 -25.16 27.78 -5.74
C GLU A 12 -24.09 26.69 -5.79
N LEU A 13 -23.13 26.79 -6.71
CA LEU A 13 -22.02 25.85 -6.82
C LEU A 13 -20.87 26.12 -5.84
N LEU A 14 -20.75 27.35 -5.33
CA LEU A 14 -19.64 27.73 -4.45
C LEU A 14 -19.71 27.04 -3.07
N ARG A 15 -20.91 26.88 -2.50
CA ARG A 15 -21.10 26.19 -1.21
C ARG A 15 -20.66 24.71 -1.25
N PRO A 16 -21.20 23.85 -2.13
CA PRO A 16 -20.77 22.44 -2.19
C PRO A 16 -19.29 22.32 -2.56
N PHE A 17 -18.78 23.19 -3.43
CA PHE A 17 -17.35 23.23 -3.74
C PHE A 17 -16.49 23.50 -2.50
N VAL A 18 -16.82 24.52 -1.70
CA VAL A 18 -16.08 24.82 -0.46
C VAL A 18 -16.15 23.66 0.52
N VAL A 19 -17.31 23.02 0.67
CA VAL A 19 -17.44 21.83 1.54
C VAL A 19 -16.52 20.70 1.08
N VAL A 20 -16.49 20.39 -0.22
CA VAL A 20 -15.61 19.34 -0.78
C VAL A 20 -14.13 19.69 -0.56
N VAL A 21 -13.73 20.95 -0.77
CA VAL A 21 -12.35 21.40 -0.52
C VAL A 21 -11.99 21.27 0.95
N VAL A 22 -12.84 21.72 1.86
CA VAL A 22 -12.61 21.62 3.31
C VAL A 22 -12.49 20.15 3.73
N LEU A 23 -13.37 19.28 3.25
CA LEU A 23 -13.29 17.83 3.52
C LEU A 23 -11.99 17.24 2.96
N GLY A 24 -11.59 17.60 1.74
CA GLY A 24 -10.33 17.17 1.15
C GLY A 24 -9.11 17.61 1.96
N VAL A 25 -9.07 18.87 2.40
CA VAL A 25 -8.00 19.40 3.26
C VAL A 25 -7.96 18.69 4.60
N VAL A 26 -9.12 18.44 5.23
CA VAL A 26 -9.19 17.69 6.49
C VAL A 26 -8.66 16.27 6.30
N LEU A 27 -9.09 15.57 5.24
CA LEU A 27 -8.62 14.22 4.94
C LEU A 27 -7.10 14.20 4.74
N VAL A 28 -6.55 15.08 3.91
CA VAL A 28 -5.09 15.19 3.69
C VAL A 28 -4.36 15.56 4.99
N GLY A 29 -4.91 16.46 5.80
CA GLY A 29 -4.32 16.83 7.08
C GLY A 29 -4.24 15.66 8.08
N VAL A 30 -5.21 14.76 8.04
CA VAL A 30 -5.26 13.55 8.90
C VAL A 30 -4.37 12.43 8.34
N THR A 31 -4.45 12.14 7.04
CA THR A 31 -3.75 10.99 6.43
C THR A 31 -2.33 11.31 5.97
N GLY A 32 -2.03 12.56 5.64
CA GLY A 32 -0.76 12.97 5.03
C GLY A 32 -0.61 12.58 3.56
N VAL A 33 -1.60 11.91 2.95
CA VAL A 33 -1.52 11.36 1.60
C VAL A 33 -2.81 11.60 0.82
N TRP A 34 -2.66 11.85 -0.49
CA TRP A 34 -3.76 11.91 -1.45
C TRP A 34 -3.48 10.95 -2.61
N PRO A 35 -4.44 10.07 -3.00
CA PRO A 35 -5.74 9.85 -2.35
C PRO A 35 -5.59 9.15 -0.99
N PRO A 36 -6.49 9.41 -0.01
CA PRO A 36 -6.40 8.84 1.34
C PRO A 36 -6.86 7.38 1.41
N MET A 37 -7.24 6.79 0.27
CA MET A 37 -7.83 5.46 0.18
C MET A 37 -7.41 4.77 -1.12
N VAL A 38 -7.23 3.45 -1.06
CA VAL A 38 -6.94 2.59 -2.21
C VAL A 38 -7.95 1.46 -2.29
N ALA A 39 -8.41 1.12 -3.50
CA ALA A 39 -9.27 -0.04 -3.72
C ALA A 39 -8.40 -1.24 -4.08
N VAL A 40 -8.72 -2.40 -3.52
CA VAL A 40 -7.93 -3.62 -3.67
C VAL A 40 -8.38 -4.36 -4.93
N GLU A 41 -7.45 -4.53 -5.87
CA GLU A 41 -7.73 -5.03 -7.22
C GLU A 41 -7.50 -6.54 -7.37
N SER A 42 -6.68 -7.14 -6.50
CA SER A 42 -6.26 -8.53 -6.54
C SER A 42 -6.46 -9.23 -5.19
N GLY A 43 -6.43 -10.57 -5.20
CA GLY A 43 -6.52 -11.39 -4.00
C GLY A 43 -5.17 -11.67 -3.31
N SER A 44 -4.09 -10.96 -3.67
CA SER A 44 -2.74 -11.25 -3.14
C SER A 44 -2.61 -11.01 -1.65
N MET A 45 -3.54 -10.28 -1.05
CA MET A 45 -3.57 -9.96 0.39
C MET A 45 -4.61 -10.76 1.19
N GLY A 46 -5.25 -11.76 0.59
CA GLY A 46 -6.15 -12.67 1.30
C GLY A 46 -5.42 -13.46 2.40
N PRO A 47 -6.09 -13.88 3.48
CA PRO A 47 -7.47 -13.57 3.87
C PRO A 47 -7.63 -12.23 4.61
N HIS A 48 -6.55 -11.45 4.72
CA HIS A 48 -6.51 -10.26 5.58
C HIS A 48 -7.11 -9.02 4.92
N ILE A 49 -6.95 -8.90 3.61
CA ILE A 49 -7.53 -7.86 2.78
C ILE A 49 -8.02 -8.53 1.49
N GLU A 50 -9.32 -8.44 1.24
CA GLU A 50 -9.95 -9.11 0.10
C GLU A 50 -10.06 -8.19 -1.11
N LYS A 51 -10.16 -8.80 -2.29
CA LYS A 51 -10.46 -8.06 -3.52
C LYS A 51 -11.81 -7.34 -3.36
N GLY A 52 -11.85 -6.06 -3.68
CA GLY A 52 -13.03 -5.22 -3.49
C GLY A 52 -13.07 -4.48 -2.15
N ASP A 53 -12.12 -4.73 -1.23
CA ASP A 53 -11.98 -3.90 -0.03
C ASP A 53 -11.48 -2.49 -0.39
N LEU A 54 -11.92 -1.49 0.39
CA LEU A 54 -11.33 -0.15 0.39
C LEU A 54 -10.43 0.00 1.60
N VAL A 55 -9.15 0.29 1.38
CA VAL A 55 -8.17 0.48 2.46
C VAL A 55 -7.89 1.98 2.62
N VAL A 56 -8.13 2.50 3.82
CA VAL A 56 -7.68 3.83 4.22
C VAL A 56 -6.17 3.78 4.44
N VAL A 57 -5.45 4.71 3.84
CA VAL A 57 -3.99 4.76 3.87
C VAL A 57 -3.49 6.07 4.49
N THR A 58 -2.29 6.01 5.05
CA THR A 58 -1.63 7.15 5.70
C THR A 58 -0.17 7.23 5.30
N GLU A 59 0.43 8.40 5.46
CA GLU A 59 1.88 8.57 5.32
C GLU A 59 2.63 7.62 6.27
N PRO A 60 3.75 6.98 5.86
CA PRO A 60 4.44 5.97 6.67
C PRO A 60 4.79 6.45 8.09
N SER A 61 5.24 7.69 8.23
CA SER A 61 5.63 8.33 9.49
C SER A 61 4.45 8.60 10.44
N ARG A 62 3.21 8.59 9.95
CA ARG A 62 2.03 8.84 10.76
C ARG A 62 1.52 7.56 11.41
N TRP A 63 1.02 7.70 12.63
CA TRP A 63 0.37 6.62 13.40
C TRP A 63 1.25 5.39 13.64
N THR A 64 2.58 5.58 13.78
CA THR A 64 3.51 4.52 14.20
C THR A 64 3.44 4.32 15.71
N ALA A 65 2.93 3.17 16.12
CA ALA A 65 2.93 2.74 17.51
C ALA A 65 4.32 2.20 17.87
N THR A 66 5.20 3.09 18.32
CA THR A 66 6.46 2.81 19.04
C THR A 66 7.59 2.16 18.21
N ALA A 67 8.70 2.91 18.12
CA ALA A 67 10.09 2.52 17.83
C ALA A 67 10.41 1.60 16.62
N THR A 68 11.38 2.06 15.81
CA THR A 68 12.34 1.29 15.00
C THR A 68 12.13 1.13 13.48
N SER A 69 12.16 2.26 12.76
CA SER A 69 12.95 2.47 11.53
C SER A 69 12.89 3.96 11.18
N ASP A 70 13.95 4.55 10.60
CA ASP A 70 13.94 5.97 10.16
C ASP A 70 12.84 6.28 9.13
N SER A 71 12.21 5.25 8.57
CA SER A 71 11.20 5.32 7.52
C SER A 71 9.75 5.12 8.02
N GLY A 72 9.53 4.87 9.32
CA GLY A 72 8.18 4.74 9.89
C GLY A 72 7.42 3.48 9.48
N VAL A 73 8.11 2.47 8.95
CA VAL A 73 7.53 1.17 8.57
C VAL A 73 7.99 0.10 9.54
N VAL A 74 7.04 -0.58 10.18
CA VAL A 74 7.30 -1.73 11.06
C VAL A 74 7.24 -3.01 10.23
N THR A 75 8.35 -3.73 10.10
CA THR A 75 8.36 -4.97 9.31
C THR A 75 7.80 -6.15 10.13
N ALA A 76 7.23 -7.15 9.45
CA ALA A 76 6.70 -8.36 10.10
C ALA A 76 7.72 -9.02 11.04
N ARG A 77 8.99 -9.03 10.64
CA ARG A 77 10.10 -9.57 11.44
C ARG A 77 10.41 -8.80 12.73
N ARG A 78 10.14 -7.50 12.77
CA ARG A 78 10.41 -6.62 13.93
C ARG A 78 9.11 -6.12 14.56
N ALA A 79 8.02 -6.87 14.35
CA ALA A 79 6.71 -6.41 14.76
C ALA A 79 6.53 -6.42 16.28
N ASP A 80 7.23 -7.28 17.03
CA ASP A 80 7.22 -7.30 18.50
C ASP A 80 5.81 -7.20 19.12
N GLY A 81 4.85 -7.93 18.53
CA GLY A 81 3.44 -7.94 18.95
C GLY A 81 2.52 -6.93 18.24
N TYR A 82 3.07 -5.96 17.51
CA TYR A 82 2.33 -5.07 16.63
C TYR A 82 1.71 -5.83 15.45
N ARG A 83 0.43 -5.57 15.18
CA ARG A 83 -0.32 -6.25 14.11
C ARG A 83 -1.11 -5.25 13.27
N ARG A 84 -1.16 -5.52 11.96
CA ARG A 84 -1.95 -4.78 10.98
C ARG A 84 -2.68 -5.77 10.07
N PHE A 85 -3.98 -5.55 9.91
CA PHE A 85 -4.90 -6.44 9.20
C PHE A 85 -4.84 -7.90 9.69
N GLY A 86 -4.65 -8.12 10.99
CA GLY A 86 -4.56 -9.47 11.55
C GLY A 86 -3.18 -10.12 11.43
N GLY A 87 -2.28 -9.67 10.56
CA GLY A 87 -0.89 -10.16 10.49
C GLY A 87 0.13 -9.27 11.22
N PRO A 88 1.37 -9.74 11.45
CA PRO A 88 2.44 -8.94 12.05
C PRO A 88 2.97 -7.85 11.11
N GLY A 89 3.35 -6.71 11.66
CA GLY A 89 3.96 -5.62 10.88
C GLY A 89 3.00 -4.90 9.93
N ASP A 90 3.52 -3.93 9.20
CA ASP A 90 2.79 -3.04 8.33
C ASP A 90 2.54 -3.60 6.93
N VAL A 91 1.45 -3.14 6.33
CA VAL A 91 1.14 -3.30 4.91
C VAL A 91 1.37 -1.96 4.24
N ILE A 92 2.19 -1.94 3.19
CA ILE A 92 2.62 -0.73 2.50
C ILE A 92 2.09 -0.71 1.07
N VAL A 93 1.80 0.48 0.57
CA VAL A 93 1.45 0.75 -0.82
C VAL A 93 2.64 1.40 -1.50
N PHE A 94 3.12 0.82 -2.59
CA PHE A 94 4.33 1.28 -3.29
C PHE A 94 4.22 1.13 -4.81
N ASP A 95 5.07 1.86 -5.53
CA ASP A 95 5.37 1.59 -6.94
C ASP A 95 6.79 1.08 -7.08
N THR A 96 7.07 0.37 -8.15
CA THR A 96 8.43 -0.04 -8.51
C THR A 96 8.67 0.37 -9.95
N PRO A 97 9.88 0.83 -10.32
CA PRO A 97 10.22 1.12 -11.71
C PRO A 97 10.02 -0.07 -12.66
N GLU A 98 10.13 -1.29 -12.14
CA GLU A 98 9.96 -2.55 -12.85
C GLU A 98 8.48 -2.92 -13.08
N TRP A 99 7.53 -2.15 -12.51
CA TRP A 99 6.09 -2.41 -12.61
C TRP A 99 5.33 -1.16 -13.09
N GLU A 100 4.81 -1.21 -14.32
CA GLU A 100 4.04 -0.10 -14.92
C GLU A 100 2.52 -0.17 -14.59
N GLY A 101 2.12 -1.07 -13.69
CA GLY A 101 0.72 -1.27 -13.32
C GLY A 101 0.23 -0.35 -12.20
N SER A 102 -0.90 -0.73 -11.59
CA SER A 102 -1.39 -0.02 -10.40
C SER A 102 -0.50 -0.27 -9.19
N PRO A 103 -0.46 0.66 -8.21
CA PRO A 103 0.38 0.50 -7.02
C PRO A 103 0.11 -0.82 -6.31
N ILE A 104 1.17 -1.45 -5.82
CA ILE A 104 1.13 -2.74 -5.14
C ILE A 104 0.90 -2.49 -3.65
N ILE A 105 0.02 -3.29 -3.02
CA ILE A 105 -0.25 -3.24 -1.58
C ILE A 105 0.15 -4.58 -0.95
N HIS A 106 1.31 -4.65 -0.30
CA HIS A 106 1.83 -5.89 0.30
C HIS A 106 2.45 -5.65 1.67
N ARG A 107 2.64 -6.73 2.44
CA ARG A 107 3.22 -6.68 3.77
C ARG A 107 4.74 -6.50 3.70
N ALA A 108 5.27 -5.57 4.48
CA ALA A 108 6.71 -5.40 4.64
C ALA A 108 7.25 -6.50 5.56
N GLN A 109 8.08 -7.39 5.02
CA GLN A 109 8.55 -8.58 5.75
C GLN A 109 9.81 -8.27 6.56
N PHE A 110 10.82 -7.69 5.91
CA PHE A 110 12.05 -7.22 6.54
C PHE A 110 12.77 -6.18 5.67
N HIS A 111 13.63 -5.37 6.29
CA HIS A 111 14.51 -4.41 5.62
C HIS A 111 15.88 -5.03 5.35
N VAL A 112 16.47 -4.68 4.20
CA VAL A 112 17.79 -5.09 3.74
C VAL A 112 18.62 -3.86 3.36
N GLU A 113 19.94 -3.95 3.51
CA GLU A 113 20.91 -2.92 3.12
C GLU A 113 21.49 -3.20 1.72
N ALA A 114 22.10 -2.18 1.11
CA ALA A 114 22.79 -2.33 -0.16
C ALA A 114 23.94 -3.34 -0.05
N GLY A 115 24.03 -4.28 -1.00
CA GLY A 115 25.00 -5.36 -1.04
C GLY A 115 24.69 -6.53 -0.09
N GLU A 116 23.56 -6.51 0.61
CA GLU A 116 23.22 -7.58 1.55
C GLU A 116 22.74 -8.85 0.82
N ASN A 117 23.29 -10.00 1.21
CA ASN A 117 22.72 -11.29 0.85
C ASN A 117 21.45 -11.52 1.67
N TRP A 118 20.31 -11.15 1.08
CA TRP A 118 19.03 -11.27 1.75
C TRP A 118 18.44 -12.68 1.69
N TYR A 119 18.92 -13.56 0.80
CA TYR A 119 18.57 -14.99 0.79
C TYR A 119 18.87 -15.64 2.14
N GLY A 120 20.05 -15.38 2.73
CA GLY A 120 20.42 -15.92 4.04
C GLY A 120 19.52 -15.47 5.19
N ARG A 121 18.73 -14.42 4.99
CA ARG A 121 17.75 -13.90 5.93
C ARG A 121 16.32 -14.24 5.56
N ALA A 122 16.05 -14.76 4.37
CA ALA A 122 14.71 -15.05 3.90
C ALA A 122 14.10 -16.22 4.70
N ASP A 123 12.77 -16.23 4.84
CA ASP A 123 12.06 -17.45 5.20
C ASP A 123 12.05 -18.36 3.96
N ARG A 124 12.64 -19.55 4.10
CA ARG A 124 12.75 -20.52 2.98
C ARG A 124 11.39 -20.97 2.47
N SER A 125 10.34 -20.94 3.29
CA SER A 125 8.98 -21.28 2.85
C SER A 125 8.39 -20.26 1.88
N TYR A 126 8.98 -19.06 1.78
CA TYR A 126 8.56 -17.99 0.87
C TYR A 126 9.53 -17.79 -0.30
N LEU A 127 10.43 -18.73 -0.55
CA LEU A 127 11.27 -18.78 -1.74
C LEU A 127 10.77 -19.87 -2.71
N PRO A 128 10.98 -19.72 -4.02
CA PRO A 128 10.79 -20.82 -4.96
C PRO A 128 11.66 -22.03 -4.57
N ALA A 129 11.15 -23.24 -4.82
CA ALA A 129 11.80 -24.48 -4.37
C ALA A 129 13.12 -24.78 -5.11
N ASP A 130 13.33 -24.14 -6.26
CA ASP A 130 14.49 -24.25 -7.13
C ASP A 130 15.55 -23.16 -6.86
N VAL A 131 15.39 -22.35 -5.81
CA VAL A 131 16.36 -21.32 -5.42
C VAL A 131 17.15 -21.77 -4.20
N ASP A 132 18.42 -22.12 -4.43
CA ASP A 132 19.35 -22.64 -3.44
C ASP A 132 20.30 -21.57 -2.87
N ASP A 133 20.50 -20.45 -3.58
CA ASP A 133 21.28 -19.34 -3.07
C ASP A 133 20.90 -17.96 -3.64
N CYS A 134 21.63 -16.95 -3.17
CA CYS A 134 21.45 -15.55 -3.54
C CYS A 134 21.74 -15.28 -5.02
N THR A 135 22.67 -16.00 -5.65
CA THR A 135 23.06 -15.75 -7.04
C THR A 135 21.98 -16.14 -8.05
N GLU A 136 21.02 -16.97 -7.64
CA GLU A 136 19.87 -17.38 -8.44
C GLU A 136 18.71 -16.37 -8.38
N LEU A 137 18.79 -15.37 -7.50
CA LEU A 137 17.81 -14.30 -7.35
C LEU A 137 18.30 -13.02 -8.03
N LEU A 138 17.47 -12.43 -8.91
CA LEU A 138 17.86 -11.29 -9.76
C LEU A 138 18.44 -10.10 -8.98
N HIS A 139 17.89 -9.81 -7.79
CA HIS A 139 18.29 -8.68 -6.96
C HIS A 139 18.91 -9.13 -5.64
N CYS A 140 19.69 -10.22 -5.66
CA CYS A 140 20.49 -10.68 -4.54
C CYS A 140 21.96 -10.86 -4.98
N PRO A 141 22.94 -10.21 -4.33
CA PRO A 141 22.79 -9.29 -3.20
C PRO A 141 21.95 -8.06 -3.53
N ALA A 142 21.33 -7.45 -2.52
CA ALA A 142 20.41 -6.34 -2.72
C ALA A 142 21.11 -5.17 -3.44
N PRO A 143 20.59 -4.67 -4.58
CA PRO A 143 21.22 -3.58 -5.32
C PRO A 143 21.21 -2.24 -4.56
N HIS A 144 20.33 -2.13 -3.56
CA HIS A 144 20.19 -0.98 -2.67
C HIS A 144 19.42 -1.37 -1.42
N ALA A 145 19.43 -0.47 -0.43
CA ALA A 145 18.58 -0.63 0.75
C ALA A 145 17.10 -0.56 0.39
N GLY A 146 16.28 -1.32 1.11
CA GLY A 146 14.84 -1.38 0.90
C GLY A 146 14.16 -2.52 1.63
N TYR A 147 12.89 -2.70 1.32
CA TYR A 147 12.02 -3.69 1.95
C TYR A 147 11.82 -4.90 1.04
N ILE A 148 11.98 -6.09 1.62
CA ILE A 148 11.44 -7.31 1.05
C ILE A 148 9.96 -7.38 1.42
N THR A 149 9.11 -7.56 0.43
CA THR A 149 7.65 -7.50 0.54
C THR A 149 7.02 -8.80 0.07
N LYS A 150 5.80 -9.06 0.54
CA LYS A 150 5.04 -10.24 0.15
C LYS A 150 3.55 -9.99 0.33
N GLY A 151 2.76 -10.38 -0.66
CA GLY A 151 1.31 -10.54 -0.50
C GLY A 151 0.98 -11.63 0.51
N ASP A 152 0.04 -11.39 1.42
CA ASP A 152 -0.31 -12.34 2.48
C ASP A 152 -0.75 -13.71 1.92
N ALA A 153 -1.43 -13.72 0.77
CA ALA A 153 -1.85 -14.94 0.06
C ALA A 153 -0.78 -15.46 -0.92
N ASN A 154 0.23 -14.67 -1.26
CA ASN A 154 1.24 -15.09 -2.25
C ASN A 154 2.10 -16.23 -1.68
N PRO A 155 2.59 -17.17 -2.50
CA PRO A 155 3.49 -18.22 -2.01
C PRO A 155 4.91 -17.69 -1.75
N HIS A 156 5.34 -16.65 -2.48
CA HIS A 156 6.73 -16.20 -2.46
C HIS A 156 6.85 -14.70 -2.13
N TYR A 157 8.07 -14.26 -1.79
CA TYR A 157 8.41 -12.83 -1.76
C TYR A 157 8.30 -12.22 -3.15
N ASP A 158 7.87 -10.96 -3.20
CA ASP A 158 7.73 -10.22 -4.46
C ASP A 158 9.09 -10.14 -5.19
N GLN A 159 10.18 -9.95 -4.43
CA GLN A 159 11.54 -9.90 -4.97
C GLN A 159 12.06 -11.24 -5.51
N ALA A 160 11.46 -12.36 -5.08
CA ALA A 160 11.81 -13.69 -5.57
C ALA A 160 10.98 -14.09 -6.80
N HIS A 161 9.69 -13.74 -6.84
CA HIS A 161 8.78 -14.17 -7.90
C HIS A 161 8.64 -13.15 -9.02
N ASP A 162 8.34 -11.89 -8.67
CA ASP A 162 8.04 -10.82 -9.63
C ASP A 162 9.32 -10.16 -10.17
N ARG A 163 10.49 -10.61 -9.69
CA ARG A 163 11.82 -10.13 -10.09
C ARG A 163 11.99 -8.62 -9.91
N VAL A 164 11.27 -8.02 -8.97
CA VAL A 164 11.40 -6.60 -8.60
C VAL A 164 12.56 -6.40 -7.62
N ALA A 165 13.11 -5.20 -7.55
CA ALA A 165 14.14 -4.86 -6.55
C ALA A 165 13.51 -4.70 -5.14
N PRO A 166 14.32 -4.75 -4.05
CA PRO A 166 13.84 -4.38 -2.72
C PRO A 166 13.18 -3.00 -2.72
N VAL A 167 12.00 -2.86 -2.11
CA VAL A 167 11.22 -1.62 -2.21
C VAL A 167 11.90 -0.49 -1.47
N ARG A 168 12.36 0.55 -2.17
CA ARG A 168 13.01 1.69 -1.52
C ARG A 168 12.03 2.48 -0.68
N THR A 169 12.50 3.11 0.39
CA THR A 169 11.65 4.00 1.23
C THR A 169 10.92 5.06 0.40
N GLN A 170 11.59 5.69 -0.57
CA GLN A 170 10.97 6.72 -1.43
C GLN A 170 9.94 6.19 -2.43
N TRP A 171 9.86 4.87 -2.61
CA TRP A 171 8.86 4.23 -3.46
C TRP A 171 7.57 3.92 -2.71
N ILE A 172 7.61 4.00 -1.37
CA ILE A 172 6.45 3.80 -0.51
C ILE A 172 5.59 5.06 -0.58
N ARG A 173 4.39 4.93 -1.15
CA ARG A 173 3.40 6.00 -1.18
C ARG A 173 2.72 6.17 0.17
N SER A 174 2.38 5.05 0.81
CA SER A 174 1.57 5.07 2.03
C SER A 174 1.58 3.72 2.75
N LYS A 175 1.00 3.71 3.94
CA LYS A 175 0.79 2.56 4.81
C LYS A 175 -0.71 2.32 4.99
N GLY A 176 -1.13 1.06 4.86
CA GLY A 176 -2.51 0.64 5.10
C GLY A 176 -2.89 0.75 6.57
N GLY A 177 -4.02 1.40 6.84
CA GLY A 177 -4.56 1.62 8.19
C GLY A 177 -5.73 0.70 8.49
N ILE A 178 -6.90 1.04 7.95
CA ILE A 178 -8.19 0.38 8.19
C ILE A 178 -8.75 -0.07 6.85
N ARG A 179 -9.41 -1.24 6.82
CA ARG A 179 -10.13 -1.73 5.64
C ARG A 179 -11.64 -1.60 5.86
N VAL A 180 -12.34 -1.26 4.79
CA VAL A 180 -13.81 -1.26 4.71
C VAL A 180 -14.19 -2.31 3.67
N PRO A 181 -14.82 -3.43 4.08
CA PRO A 181 -15.19 -4.50 3.18
C PRO A 181 -16.08 -4.03 2.03
N GLU A 182 -15.88 -4.58 0.83
CA GLU A 182 -16.72 -4.40 -0.38
C GLU A 182 -16.83 -2.96 -0.93
N LEU A 183 -16.41 -1.94 -0.19
CA LEU A 183 -16.55 -0.53 -0.58
C LEU A 183 -15.64 -0.16 -1.77
N GLY A 184 -14.58 -0.92 -1.99
CA GLY A 184 -13.65 -0.74 -3.09
C GLY A 184 -14.30 -1.01 -4.45
N TRP A 185 -15.32 -1.87 -4.53
CA TRP A 185 -16.04 -2.16 -5.77
C TRP A 185 -16.60 -0.91 -6.45
N VAL A 186 -17.11 0.06 -5.68
CA VAL A 186 -17.59 1.33 -6.22
C VAL A 186 -16.51 2.01 -7.07
N ARG A 187 -15.27 2.07 -6.56
CA ARG A 187 -14.13 2.66 -7.28
C ARG A 187 -13.70 1.79 -8.47
N LEU A 188 -13.72 0.46 -8.31
CA LEU A 188 -13.34 -0.47 -9.38
C LEU A 188 -14.30 -0.39 -10.58
N PHE A 189 -15.61 -0.31 -10.34
CA PHE A 189 -16.61 -0.13 -11.38
C PHE A 189 -16.46 1.22 -12.09
N LEU A 190 -16.33 2.31 -11.35
CA LEU A 190 -16.17 3.66 -11.93
C LEU A 190 -14.87 3.80 -12.74
N SER A 191 -13.84 3.01 -12.42
CA SER A 191 -12.55 3.02 -13.13
C SER A 191 -12.48 2.00 -14.28
N GLY A 192 -13.57 1.28 -14.58
CA GLY A 192 -13.61 0.26 -15.63
C GLY A 192 -12.81 -1.02 -15.32
N LYS A 193 -12.43 -1.24 -14.05
CA LYS A 193 -11.65 -2.40 -13.61
C LYS A 193 -12.50 -3.56 -13.07
N ALA A 194 -13.82 -3.39 -13.07
CA ALA A 194 -14.80 -4.41 -12.75
C ALA A 194 -16.07 -4.22 -13.61
N THR A 195 -16.81 -5.29 -13.84
CA THR A 195 -18.07 -5.29 -14.59
C THR A 195 -19.16 -5.89 -13.70
N PHE A 196 -20.38 -5.34 -13.71
CA PHE A 196 -21.52 -6.03 -13.11
C PHE A 196 -21.78 -7.30 -13.91
N ALA A 197 -21.75 -8.45 -13.25
CA ALA A 197 -22.24 -9.71 -13.80
C ALA A 197 -23.77 -9.74 -13.77
#